data_AF-A0A5N6KY10-F1
#
_entry.id   AF-A0A5N6KY10-F1
#
_cell.length_a   1.000
_cell.length_b   1.000
_cell.length_c   1.000
_cell.angle_alpha   90.00
_cell.angle_beta   90.00
_cell.angle_gamma   90.00
#
_symmetry.space_group_name_H-M   'P 1'
#
loop_
_entity.id
_entity.type
_entity.pdbx_description
1 polymer ?
#
loop_
_entity_poly.entity_id
_entity_poly.type
_entity_poly.pdbx_seq_one_letter_code
_entity_poly.pdbx_strand_id
1 'polypeptide(L)'
;MFRPPVNRAMRILDRSFFQKDVHLAAARIFDVRNISRIRAELQKSKDILARRAVMPVQPDPVDVSKKCILLRPDISAADSSTWPPTIARLTSSGDVSLVPFKLHLDYDHWPAYDILQAVLPEEMHDDIPSGFNPVGHIAHFNLRSHHVPFKQLIGEVTIDKNAAITTVVNKTENLGSSNDADTDMFRVLPLEVIAGPASPDFHVEVREAACLFKFDFSKVFWNSRLGTEHERLVESFRPGEAVCDVMAGVGPFAIPAGKKGVFVWGNDLNPHCFTGLQDAIKLNKVGEFVTAFCEDGHTFIKDAAKQLWSEQAVAKVPQRGGSRRSAEKKPDVEVPRPRKRTAATANGALLLLWTKGGQRRIREEQGRGRQGHLRTTEREARHDGDTRGCRAKH
;
A
#
# COMPACT_ATOMS: atom_id res chain seq x y z
N MET A 1 16.04 13.64 18.46
CA MET A 1 14.56 13.51 18.41
C MET A 1 14.14 12.63 19.57
N PHE A 2 13.05 12.97 20.26
CA PHE A 2 12.62 12.21 21.44
C PHE A 2 12.18 10.80 21.04
N ARG A 3 12.43 9.82 21.92
CA ARG A 3 11.93 8.44 21.79
C ARG A 3 10.97 8.11 22.93
N PRO A 4 9.99 7.22 22.71
CA PRO A 4 9.10 6.75 23.78
C PRO A 4 9.89 6.01 24.88
N PRO A 5 9.30 5.85 26.08
CA PRO A 5 9.78 4.89 27.07
C PRO A 5 9.88 3.47 26.49
N VAL A 6 10.83 2.68 26.96
CA VAL A 6 11.14 1.33 26.43
C VAL A 6 10.68 0.26 27.42
N ASN A 7 9.93 -0.74 26.94
CA ASN A 7 9.56 -1.93 27.70
C ASN A 7 9.45 -3.14 26.79
N ARG A 8 10.56 -3.88 26.65
CA ARG A 8 10.66 -5.06 25.79
C ARG A 8 10.08 -6.33 26.42
N ALA A 9 9.71 -6.25 27.70
CA ALA A 9 8.95 -7.28 28.39
C ALA A 9 7.43 -7.12 28.18
N MET A 10 6.97 -6.04 27.55
CA MET A 10 5.56 -5.83 27.25
C MET A 10 5.04 -6.96 26.35
N ARG A 11 3.92 -7.57 26.76
CA ARG A 11 3.20 -8.61 25.99
C ARG A 11 1.76 -8.24 25.69
N ILE A 12 1.18 -7.37 26.52
CA ILE A 12 -0.14 -6.76 26.33
C ILE A 12 0.12 -5.25 26.21
N LEU A 13 -0.53 -4.60 25.24
CA LEU A 13 -0.28 -3.20 24.94
C LEU A 13 -0.82 -2.31 26.05
N ASP A 14 0.09 -1.76 26.86
CA ASP A 14 -0.24 -0.71 27.81
C ASP A 14 0.01 0.66 27.18
N ARG A 15 -1.06 1.32 26.73
CA ARG A 15 -1.00 2.65 26.10
C ARG A 15 -0.54 3.72 27.11
N SER A 16 -0.87 3.56 28.40
CA SER A 16 -0.52 4.52 29.44
C SER A 16 0.97 4.55 29.74
N PHE A 17 1.69 3.47 29.41
CA PHE A 17 3.15 3.38 29.54
C PHE A 17 3.90 4.40 28.66
N PHE A 18 3.32 4.81 27.52
CA PHE A 18 4.00 5.65 26.52
C PHE A 18 3.97 7.15 26.86
N GLN A 19 4.12 7.48 28.14
CA GLN A 19 4.16 8.85 28.63
C GLN A 19 5.59 9.36 28.76
N LYS A 20 5.85 10.59 28.30
CA LYS A 20 7.14 11.24 28.44
C LYS A 20 7.00 12.75 28.49
N ASP A 21 7.57 13.32 29.54
CA ASP A 21 7.71 14.76 29.66
C ASP A 21 9.03 15.22 29.04
N VAL A 22 8.94 16.29 28.26
CA VAL A 22 10.09 16.93 27.61
C VAL A 22 10.12 18.40 28.01
N HIS A 23 11.24 18.83 28.56
CA HIS A 23 11.47 20.23 28.89
C HIS A 23 12.05 20.96 27.67
N LEU A 24 11.39 22.04 27.27
CA LEU A 24 11.70 22.85 26.10
C LEU A 24 11.67 24.34 26.45
N ALA A 25 12.17 25.17 25.54
CA ALA A 25 11.81 26.58 25.50
C ALA A 25 10.59 26.79 24.58
N ALA A 26 9.76 27.77 24.92
CA ALA A 26 8.72 28.28 24.04
C ALA A 26 8.83 29.80 23.90
N ALA A 27 8.62 30.31 22.69
CA ALA A 27 8.53 31.75 22.44
C ALA A 27 7.12 32.23 22.78
N ARG A 28 6.94 32.85 23.95
CA ARG A 28 5.72 33.57 24.34
C ARG A 28 5.54 34.75 23.41
N ILE A 29 4.32 34.92 22.88
CA ILE A 29 3.99 36.02 21.99
C ILE A 29 3.24 37.08 22.79
N PHE A 30 3.71 38.33 22.75
CA PHE A 30 3.06 39.43 23.47
C PHE A 30 1.80 39.92 22.76
N ASP A 31 1.84 40.09 21.44
CA ASP A 31 0.69 40.47 20.61
C ASP A 31 0.27 39.31 19.71
N VAL A 32 -0.89 38.72 19.99
CA VAL A 32 -1.44 37.57 19.25
C VAL A 32 -1.63 37.88 17.76
N ARG A 33 -1.80 39.14 17.36
CA ARG A 33 -1.90 39.55 15.95
C ARG A 33 -0.64 39.23 15.15
N ASN A 34 0.51 39.16 15.82
CA ASN A 34 1.81 38.86 15.20
C ASN A 34 2.11 37.37 15.07
N ILE A 35 1.25 36.47 15.56
CA ILE A 35 1.52 35.03 15.60
C ILE A 35 1.89 34.42 14.25
N SER A 36 1.17 34.80 13.19
CA SER A 36 1.40 34.29 11.84
C SER A 36 2.75 34.73 11.30
N ARG A 37 3.12 36.00 11.53
CA ARG A 37 4.42 36.56 11.12
C ARG A 37 5.56 35.87 11.86
N ILE A 38 5.48 35.83 13.19
CA ILE A 38 6.52 35.23 14.06
C ILE A 38 6.68 33.75 13.72
N ARG A 39 5.58 33.00 13.58
CA ARG A 39 5.62 31.60 13.16
C ARG A 39 6.30 31.43 11.80
N ALA A 40 6.01 32.27 10.82
CA ALA A 40 6.63 32.18 9.50
C ALA A 40 8.15 32.43 9.56
N GLU A 41 8.59 33.40 10.36
CA GLU A 41 10.01 33.68 10.59
C GLU A 41 10.72 32.49 11.26
N LEU A 42 10.17 31.97 12.35
CA LEU A 42 10.74 30.83 13.07
C LEU A 42 10.72 29.54 12.24
N GLN A 43 9.72 29.37 11.38
CA GLN A 43 9.65 28.24 10.45
C GLN A 43 10.73 28.36 9.37
N LYS A 44 10.95 29.57 8.84
CA LYS A 44 12.01 29.84 7.85
C LYS A 44 13.41 29.61 8.44
N SER A 45 13.63 30.00 9.68
CA SER A 45 14.90 29.78 10.38
C SER A 45 15.06 28.36 10.93
N LYS A 46 14.00 27.52 10.88
CA LYS A 46 13.97 26.16 11.44
C LYS A 46 14.21 26.14 12.95
N ASP A 47 13.72 27.15 13.66
CA ASP A 47 13.82 27.25 15.12
C ASP A 47 12.57 26.69 15.83
N ILE A 48 11.48 26.42 15.09
CA ILE A 48 10.28 25.76 15.59
C ILE A 48 10.54 24.27 15.86
N LEU A 49 9.91 23.72 16.89
CA LEU A 49 9.80 22.28 17.09
C LEU A 49 9.07 21.61 15.91
N ALA A 50 9.83 21.05 14.97
CA ALA A 50 9.30 20.30 13.83
C ALA A 50 9.09 18.83 14.22
N ARG A 51 7.91 18.51 14.78
CA ARG A 51 7.55 17.14 15.15
C ARG A 51 6.13 16.78 14.71
N ARG A 52 5.98 15.59 14.10
CA ARG A 52 4.67 15.03 13.73
C ARG A 52 3.81 14.80 14.97
N ALA A 53 2.51 15.02 14.84
CA ALA A 53 1.53 14.89 15.92
C ALA A 53 1.72 15.86 17.12
N VAL A 54 2.63 16.84 17.03
CA VAL A 54 2.75 17.93 18.00
C VAL A 54 2.39 19.23 17.31
N MET A 55 1.41 19.96 17.84
CA MET A 55 1.08 21.30 17.36
C MET A 55 2.14 22.29 17.86
N PRO A 56 2.82 23.04 16.98
CA PRO A 56 3.87 23.94 17.43
C PRO A 56 3.37 25.15 18.20
N VAL A 57 2.14 25.59 17.95
CA VAL A 57 1.49 26.67 18.70
C VAL A 57 0.74 26.08 19.86
N GLN A 58 1.05 26.53 21.08
CA GLN A 58 0.46 26.06 22.32
C GLN A 58 -0.08 27.23 23.15
N PRO A 59 -1.02 26.99 24.09
CA PRO A 59 -1.30 27.95 25.15
C PRO A 59 -0.02 28.24 25.95
N ASP A 60 0.15 29.47 26.39
CA ASP A 60 1.27 29.81 27.26
C ASP A 60 1.12 29.14 28.65
N PRO A 61 2.20 28.59 29.24
CA PRO A 61 2.11 27.80 30.47
C PRO A 61 1.84 28.65 31.72
N VAL A 62 2.06 29.96 31.69
CA VAL A 62 1.81 30.87 32.82
C VAL A 62 0.50 31.64 32.62
N ASP A 63 0.23 32.07 31.39
CA ASP A 63 -0.95 32.84 31.03
C ASP A 63 -1.70 32.17 29.87
N VAL A 64 -2.62 31.25 30.20
CA VAL A 64 -3.34 30.41 29.22
C VAL A 64 -4.14 31.21 28.17
N SER A 65 -4.39 32.51 28.41
CA SER A 65 -5.01 33.41 27.43
C SER A 65 -4.07 33.74 26.26
N LYS A 66 -2.77 33.66 26.48
CA LYS A 66 -1.72 33.91 25.49
C LYS A 66 -1.31 32.63 24.78
N LYS A 67 -0.53 32.82 23.71
CA LYS A 67 0.03 31.73 22.90
C LYS A 67 1.55 31.76 22.96
N CYS A 68 2.13 30.58 22.85
CA CYS A 68 3.56 30.41 22.66
C CYS A 68 3.83 29.47 21.47
N ILE A 69 5.03 29.57 20.91
CA ILE A 69 5.51 28.67 19.87
C ILE A 69 6.62 27.80 20.46
N LEU A 70 6.43 26.48 20.40
CA LEU A 70 7.43 25.51 20.85
C LEU A 70 8.68 25.60 19.98
N LEU A 71 9.83 25.69 20.64
CA LEU A 71 11.12 25.79 19.97
C LEU A 71 11.83 24.43 19.95
N ARG A 72 12.81 24.31 19.06
CA ARG A 72 13.66 23.12 19.00
C ARG A 72 14.53 22.97 20.26
N PRO A 73 14.96 21.73 20.60
CA PRO A 73 15.41 21.40 21.96
C PRO A 73 16.77 21.97 22.37
N ASP A 74 17.58 22.42 21.41
CA ASP A 74 18.87 23.09 21.63
C ASP A 74 18.72 24.53 22.12
N ILE A 75 17.52 25.10 22.07
CA ILE A 75 17.25 26.47 22.51
C ILE A 75 16.76 26.44 23.96
N SER A 76 17.47 27.17 24.84
CA SER A 76 17.15 27.29 26.26
C SER A 76 16.49 28.61 26.58
N ALA A 77 15.44 28.60 27.40
CA ALA A 77 14.81 29.81 27.90
C ALA A 77 15.70 30.55 28.93
N ALA A 78 16.59 29.82 29.62
CA ALA A 78 17.44 30.37 30.68
C ALA A 78 18.82 30.82 30.18
N ASP A 79 19.22 30.39 28.99
CA ASP A 79 20.56 30.66 28.45
C ASP A 79 20.48 31.32 27.06
N SER A 80 20.69 32.64 27.06
CA SER A 80 20.67 33.47 25.84
C SER A 80 21.78 33.13 24.84
N SER A 81 22.86 32.46 25.27
CA SER A 81 23.93 32.04 24.34
C SER A 81 23.44 30.99 23.34
N THR A 82 22.35 30.29 23.66
CA THR A 82 21.72 29.29 22.79
C THR A 82 20.80 29.91 21.73
N TRP A 83 20.55 31.22 21.77
CA TRP A 83 19.52 31.85 20.94
C TRP A 83 20.01 32.12 19.52
N PRO A 84 19.37 31.53 18.50
CA PRO A 84 19.68 31.83 17.11
C PRO A 84 19.39 33.30 16.78
N PRO A 85 19.99 33.87 15.72
CA PRO A 85 19.82 35.29 15.35
C PRO A 85 18.36 35.74 15.23
N THR A 86 17.48 34.86 14.73
CA THR A 86 16.04 35.14 14.60
C THR A 86 15.38 35.33 15.96
N ILE A 87 15.66 34.43 16.91
CA ILE A 87 15.12 34.48 18.27
C ILE A 87 15.65 35.70 19.00
N ALA A 88 16.97 35.93 18.99
CA ALA A 88 17.59 37.08 19.62
C ALA A 88 16.98 38.40 19.12
N ARG A 89 16.79 38.53 17.80
CA ARG A 89 16.14 39.70 17.19
C ARG A 89 14.69 39.87 17.65
N LEU A 90 13.90 38.81 17.63
CA LEU A 90 12.49 38.84 18.05
C LEU A 90 12.33 39.16 19.54
N THR A 91 13.30 38.74 20.37
CA THR A 91 13.33 39.11 21.78
C THR A 91 13.74 40.56 21.98
N SER A 92 14.76 41.05 21.27
CA SER A 92 15.17 42.46 21.33
C SER A 92 14.11 43.42 20.78
N SER A 93 13.29 43.01 19.81
CA SER A 93 12.17 43.83 19.30
C SER A 93 10.97 43.86 20.24
N GLY A 94 10.97 43.04 21.31
CA GLY A 94 9.83 42.92 22.22
C GLY A 94 8.64 42.16 21.61
N ASP A 95 8.86 41.40 20.53
CA ASP A 95 7.82 40.56 19.91
C ASP A 95 7.55 39.30 20.73
N VAL A 96 8.62 38.71 21.29
CA VAL A 96 8.56 37.47 22.07
C VAL A 96 9.45 37.50 23.30
N SER A 97 9.14 36.66 24.28
CA SER A 97 10.09 36.24 25.33
C SER A 97 10.16 34.72 25.39
N LEU A 98 11.29 34.17 25.82
CA LEU A 98 11.39 32.73 26.01
C LEU A 98 10.97 32.33 27.40
N VAL A 99 10.17 31.28 27.49
CA VAL A 99 9.69 30.69 28.74
C VAL A 99 9.97 29.19 28.77
N PRO A 100 10.29 28.61 29.94
CA PRO A 100 10.32 27.16 30.10
C PRO A 100 8.95 26.55 29.76
N PHE A 101 8.95 25.45 29.03
CA PHE A 101 7.74 24.74 28.63
C PHE A 101 7.91 23.24 28.86
N LYS A 102 6.93 22.63 29.52
CA LYS A 102 6.88 21.18 29.74
C LYS A 102 5.92 20.55 28.75
N LEU A 103 6.47 19.94 27.70
CA LEU A 103 5.70 19.21 26.69
C LEU A 103 5.42 17.80 27.19
N HIS A 104 4.15 17.48 27.44
CA HIS A 104 3.69 16.13 27.73
C HIS A 104 3.44 15.38 26.42
N LEU A 105 4.03 14.20 26.28
CA LEU A 105 3.82 13.30 25.16
C LEU A 105 3.21 12.01 25.69
N ASP A 106 2.13 11.57 25.07
CA ASP A 106 1.46 10.31 25.35
C ASP A 106 1.54 9.36 24.14
N TYR A 107 0.84 8.23 24.22
CA TYR A 107 0.75 7.22 23.17
C TYR A 107 0.47 7.78 21.77
N ASP A 108 -0.41 8.77 21.64
CA ASP A 108 -0.87 9.30 20.34
C ASP A 108 0.20 10.16 19.65
N HIS A 109 1.16 10.66 20.41
CA HIS A 109 2.29 11.42 19.89
C HIS A 109 3.40 10.56 19.29
N TRP A 110 3.32 9.23 19.42
CA TRP A 110 4.29 8.28 18.90
C TRP A 110 3.74 7.57 17.65
N PRO A 111 4.50 7.53 16.53
CA PRO A 111 4.15 6.71 15.38
C PRO A 111 4.23 5.22 15.74
N ALA A 112 3.49 4.38 14.99
CA ALA A 112 3.49 2.93 15.17
C ALA A 112 4.91 2.33 15.23
N TYR A 113 5.80 2.79 14.34
CA TYR A 113 7.19 2.33 14.31
C TYR A 113 7.93 2.56 15.64
N ASP A 114 7.80 3.76 16.24
CA ASP A 114 8.49 4.09 17.50
C ASP A 114 7.95 3.27 18.67
N ILE A 115 6.63 3.03 18.69
CA ILE A 115 5.97 2.18 19.69
C ILE A 115 6.49 0.74 19.55
N LEU A 116 6.46 0.18 18.34
CA LEU A 116 6.93 -1.18 18.07
C LEU A 116 8.41 -1.33 18.40
N GLN A 117 9.26 -0.35 18.04
CA GLN A 117 10.67 -0.36 18.39
C GLN A 117 10.93 -0.38 19.91
N ALA A 118 10.05 0.27 20.68
CA ALA A 118 10.16 0.33 22.14
C ALA A 118 9.73 -0.93 22.87
N VAL A 119 8.89 -1.77 22.25
CA VAL A 119 8.35 -3.00 22.88
C VAL A 119 8.91 -4.28 22.27
N LEU A 120 9.44 -4.23 21.05
CA LEU A 120 10.04 -5.38 20.40
C LEU A 120 11.51 -5.55 20.84
N PRO A 121 12.02 -6.80 20.88
CA PRO A 121 13.43 -7.11 21.12
C PRO A 121 14.37 -6.36 20.16
N GLU A 122 15.58 -6.03 20.62
CA GLU A 122 16.55 -5.25 19.82
C GLU A 122 16.99 -5.99 18.56
N GLU A 123 17.02 -7.32 18.61
CA GLU A 123 17.36 -8.20 17.50
C GLU A 123 16.38 -8.08 16.32
N MET A 124 15.20 -7.50 16.54
CA MET A 124 14.17 -7.29 15.54
C MET A 124 14.16 -5.86 14.96
N HIS A 125 15.05 -4.97 15.42
CA HIS A 125 15.00 -3.56 15.03
C HIS A 125 15.32 -3.32 13.55
N ASP A 126 16.05 -4.25 12.92
CA ASP A 126 16.36 -4.20 11.48
C ASP A 126 15.17 -4.63 10.61
N ASP A 127 14.13 -5.23 11.18
CA ASP A 127 12.97 -5.78 10.45
C ASP A 127 11.64 -5.58 11.20
N ILE A 128 11.42 -4.37 11.74
CA ILE A 128 10.17 -4.07 12.45
C ILE A 128 8.97 -4.14 11.47
N PRO A 129 7.95 -4.98 11.74
CA PRO A 129 6.80 -5.17 10.85
C PRO A 129 5.83 -3.99 10.95
N SER A 130 6.22 -2.85 10.38
CA SER A 130 5.42 -1.61 10.36
C SER A 130 4.65 -1.40 9.05
N GLY A 131 5.00 -2.14 8.00
CA GLY A 131 4.31 -2.11 6.70
C GLY A 131 3.35 -3.29 6.53
N PHE A 132 2.18 -3.02 5.94
CA PHE A 132 1.15 -4.02 5.63
C PHE A 132 0.53 -3.78 4.25
N ASN A 133 -0.26 -4.74 3.78
CA ASN A 133 -1.07 -4.58 2.58
C ASN A 133 -2.50 -4.16 2.99
N PRO A 134 -2.96 -2.94 2.67
CA PRO A 134 -4.33 -2.54 2.95
C PRO A 134 -5.31 -3.15 1.95
N VAL A 135 -6.41 -3.70 2.45
CA VAL A 135 -7.53 -4.20 1.66
C VAL A 135 -8.82 -3.69 2.30
N GLY A 136 -9.32 -2.54 1.84
CA GLY A 136 -10.43 -1.85 2.50
C GLY A 136 -10.07 -1.52 3.94
N HIS A 137 -10.88 -1.97 4.90
CA HIS A 137 -10.65 -1.83 6.34
C HIS A 137 -9.76 -2.93 6.96
N ILE A 138 -9.20 -3.83 6.15
CA ILE A 138 -8.36 -4.93 6.60
C ILE A 138 -6.89 -4.61 6.34
N ALA A 139 -6.05 -4.78 7.36
CA ALA A 139 -4.60 -4.78 7.21
C ALA A 139 -4.06 -6.21 7.13
N HIS A 140 -3.47 -6.58 6.00
CA HIS A 140 -2.91 -7.90 5.76
C HIS A 140 -1.38 -7.90 5.93
N PHE A 141 -0.91 -8.64 6.93
CA PHE A 141 0.50 -8.87 7.25
C PHE A 141 1.01 -10.23 6.74
N ASN A 142 2.32 -10.28 6.54
CA ASN A 142 3.07 -11.50 6.36
C ASN A 142 4.19 -11.53 7.41
N LEU A 143 3.82 -11.87 8.65
CA LEU A 143 4.72 -11.90 9.78
C LEU A 143 5.71 -13.06 9.64
N ARG A 144 6.98 -12.79 9.94
CA ARG A 144 8.02 -13.82 10.04
C ARG A 144 7.89 -14.57 11.36
N SER A 145 8.46 -15.76 11.46
CA SER A 145 8.36 -16.62 12.64
C SER A 145 8.74 -15.93 13.95
N HIS A 146 9.77 -15.06 13.94
CA HIS A 146 10.19 -14.29 15.11
C HIS A 146 9.25 -13.14 15.49
N HIS A 147 8.36 -12.71 14.59
CA HIS A 147 7.32 -11.71 14.86
C HIS A 147 6.05 -12.32 15.48
N VAL A 148 5.79 -13.60 15.23
CA VAL A 148 4.58 -14.30 15.68
C VAL A 148 4.31 -14.17 17.18
N PRO A 149 5.32 -14.26 18.09
CA PRO A 149 5.09 -14.06 19.52
C PRO A 149 4.54 -12.68 19.89
N PHE A 150 4.69 -11.69 19.01
CA PHE A 150 4.26 -10.30 19.22
C PHE A 150 3.08 -9.89 18.33
N LYS A 151 2.45 -10.84 17.63
CA LYS A 151 1.41 -10.56 16.63
C LYS A 151 0.23 -9.74 17.17
N GLN A 152 -0.19 -9.98 18.41
CA GLN A 152 -1.27 -9.24 19.06
C GLN A 152 -0.88 -7.77 19.28
N LEU A 153 0.32 -7.51 19.81
CA LEU A 153 0.85 -6.15 19.95
C LEU A 153 0.93 -5.42 18.60
N ILE A 154 1.46 -6.09 17.58
CA ILE A 154 1.58 -5.54 16.22
C ILE A 154 0.19 -5.20 15.67
N GLY A 155 -0.78 -6.10 15.85
CA GLY A 155 -2.16 -5.90 15.41
C GLY A 155 -2.84 -4.72 16.12
N GLU A 156 -2.77 -4.66 17.44
CA GLU A 156 -3.37 -3.58 18.23
C GLU A 156 -2.77 -2.21 17.88
N VAL A 157 -1.45 -2.11 17.81
CA VAL A 157 -0.77 -0.86 17.40
C VAL A 157 -1.18 -0.47 15.98
N THR A 158 -1.39 -1.44 15.09
CA THR A 158 -1.83 -1.15 13.72
C THR A 158 -3.23 -0.54 13.69
N ILE A 159 -4.20 -1.10 14.43
CA ILE A 159 -5.56 -0.56 14.52
C ILE A 159 -5.54 0.84 15.15
N ASP A 160 -4.89 1.00 16.30
CA ASP A 160 -4.82 2.27 17.02
C ASP A 160 -4.25 3.41 16.15
N LYS A 161 -3.26 3.10 15.30
CA LYS A 161 -2.55 4.09 14.49
C LYS A 161 -3.11 4.29 13.08
N ASN A 162 -4.13 3.53 12.69
CA ASN A 162 -4.75 3.63 11.37
C ASN A 162 -6.27 3.59 11.49
N ALA A 163 -6.91 4.77 11.56
CA ALA A 163 -8.36 4.88 11.74
C ALA A 163 -9.22 4.20 10.65
N ALA A 164 -8.66 3.94 9.47
CA ALA A 164 -9.34 3.20 8.40
C ALA A 164 -9.33 1.68 8.59
N ILE A 165 -8.44 1.16 9.44
CA ILE A 165 -8.25 -0.28 9.67
C ILE A 165 -9.02 -0.69 10.91
N THR A 166 -9.91 -1.67 10.77
CA THR A 166 -10.68 -2.24 11.89
C THR A 166 -10.33 -3.69 12.16
N THR A 167 -9.72 -4.39 11.19
CA THR A 167 -9.31 -5.80 11.33
C THR A 167 -7.89 -5.97 10.81
N VAL A 168 -7.08 -6.73 11.55
CA VAL A 168 -5.71 -7.06 11.16
C VAL A 168 -5.58 -8.56 11.03
N VAL A 169 -5.08 -9.01 9.89
CA VAL A 169 -4.88 -10.41 9.58
C VAL A 169 -3.43 -10.70 9.26
N ASN A 170 -2.99 -11.90 9.59
CA ASN A 170 -1.69 -12.43 9.20
C ASN A 170 -1.88 -13.65 8.29
N LYS A 171 -1.08 -13.71 7.23
CA LYS A 171 -0.93 -14.90 6.41
C LYS A 171 -0.19 -15.98 7.21
N THR A 172 -0.81 -17.16 7.34
CA THR A 172 -0.21 -18.29 8.08
C THR A 172 0.60 -19.21 7.17
N GLU A 173 0.17 -19.40 5.93
CA GLU A 173 0.76 -20.35 4.99
C GLU A 173 0.87 -19.78 3.57
N ASN A 174 1.73 -20.37 2.74
CA ASN A 174 1.88 -19.99 1.33
C ASN A 174 0.71 -20.50 0.49
N LEU A 175 0.47 -19.81 -0.64
CA LEU A 175 -0.53 -20.22 -1.63
C LEU A 175 -0.25 -21.65 -2.09
N GLY A 176 -1.29 -22.47 -2.02
CA GLY A 176 -1.23 -23.88 -2.38
C GLY A 176 -0.34 -24.74 -1.51
N SER A 177 -0.22 -24.37 -0.23
CA SER A 177 0.33 -25.23 0.82
C SER A 177 -0.75 -25.65 1.82
N SER A 178 -2.01 -25.25 1.60
CA SER A 178 -3.13 -25.60 2.47
C SER A 178 -3.51 -27.07 2.28
N ASN A 179 -3.80 -27.75 3.39
CA ASN A 179 -4.36 -29.11 3.37
C ASN A 179 -5.84 -29.14 2.95
N ASP A 180 -6.47 -27.98 2.84
CA ASP A 180 -7.81 -27.81 2.29
C ASP A 180 -7.71 -27.72 0.75
N ALA A 181 -8.29 -28.72 0.09
CA ALA A 181 -8.29 -28.86 -1.36
C ALA A 181 -8.99 -27.69 -2.07
N ASP A 182 -10.05 -27.14 -1.48
CA ASP A 182 -10.77 -26.00 -2.06
C ASP A 182 -9.95 -24.71 -1.90
N THR A 183 -9.33 -24.52 -0.74
CA THR A 183 -8.43 -23.37 -0.49
C THR A 183 -7.22 -23.37 -1.44
N ASP A 184 -6.61 -24.54 -1.71
CA ASP A 184 -5.49 -24.65 -2.67
C ASP A 184 -5.98 -24.40 -4.11
N MET A 185 -7.05 -25.09 -4.52
CA MET A 185 -7.63 -24.97 -5.87
C MET A 185 -8.06 -23.54 -6.18
N PHE A 186 -8.74 -22.87 -5.25
CA PHE A 186 -9.20 -21.49 -5.40
C PHE A 186 -8.13 -20.45 -5.07
N ARG A 187 -6.92 -20.88 -4.70
CA ARG A 187 -5.79 -19.98 -4.35
C ARG A 187 -6.15 -18.98 -3.25
N VAL A 188 -7.00 -19.37 -2.30
CA VAL A 188 -7.36 -18.54 -1.15
C VAL A 188 -6.22 -18.61 -0.13
N LEU A 189 -5.88 -17.49 0.48
CA LEU A 189 -4.85 -17.45 1.52
C LEU A 189 -5.48 -17.83 2.87
N PRO A 190 -4.89 -18.76 3.63
CA PRO A 190 -5.24 -18.95 5.03
C PRO A 190 -4.87 -17.70 5.84
N LEU A 191 -5.87 -17.10 6.50
CA LEU A 191 -5.72 -15.87 7.26
C LEU A 191 -6.01 -16.15 8.75
N GLU A 192 -5.10 -15.69 9.61
CA GLU A 192 -5.32 -15.58 11.05
C GLU A 192 -5.67 -14.14 11.40
N VAL A 193 -6.76 -13.92 12.13
CA VAL A 193 -7.05 -12.60 12.71
C VAL A 193 -6.17 -12.38 13.93
N ILE A 194 -5.37 -11.31 13.91
CA ILE A 194 -4.42 -10.98 14.97
C ILE A 194 -4.82 -9.73 15.76
N ALA A 195 -5.77 -8.94 15.27
CA ALA A 195 -6.44 -7.88 16.03
C ALA A 195 -7.74 -7.46 15.35
N GLY A 196 -8.70 -6.96 16.13
CA GLY A 196 -10.00 -6.47 15.64
C GLY A 196 -11.16 -6.94 16.51
N PRO A 197 -12.41 -6.71 16.06
CA PRO A 197 -13.60 -7.22 16.73
C PRO A 197 -13.62 -8.74 16.88
N ALA A 198 -14.34 -9.24 17.89
CA ALA A 198 -14.50 -10.69 18.11
C ALA A 198 -15.15 -11.41 16.91
N SER A 199 -16.01 -10.70 16.18
CA SER A 199 -16.59 -11.15 14.91
C SER A 199 -16.02 -10.27 13.78
N PRO A 200 -14.92 -10.68 13.14
CA PRO A 200 -14.27 -9.88 12.10
C PRO A 200 -15.14 -9.81 10.84
N ASP A 201 -15.21 -8.63 10.22
CA ASP A 201 -15.86 -8.45 8.92
C ASP A 201 -14.82 -8.59 7.80
N PHE A 202 -14.99 -9.59 6.94
CA PHE A 202 -14.14 -9.81 5.77
C PHE A 202 -14.68 -9.20 4.47
N HIS A 203 -15.87 -8.58 4.48
CA HIS A 203 -16.46 -7.94 3.30
C HIS A 203 -15.84 -6.57 3.05
N VAL A 204 -14.90 -6.52 2.11
CA VAL A 204 -14.14 -5.29 1.84
C VAL A 204 -14.74 -4.51 0.68
N GLU A 205 -14.59 -3.19 0.72
CA GLU A 205 -14.76 -2.30 -0.42
C GLU A 205 -13.39 -1.72 -0.79
N VAL A 206 -12.94 -1.97 -2.02
CA VAL A 206 -11.61 -1.53 -2.50
C VAL A 206 -11.76 -0.69 -3.76
N ARG A 207 -10.95 0.38 -3.85
CA ARG A 207 -10.83 1.20 -5.06
C ARG A 207 -9.46 1.00 -5.70
N GLU A 208 -9.44 0.49 -6.92
CA GLU A 208 -8.23 0.29 -7.73
C GLU A 208 -8.51 0.67 -9.19
N ALA A 209 -7.57 1.33 -9.88
CA ALA A 209 -7.75 1.80 -11.27
C ALA A 209 -9.06 2.59 -11.52
N ALA A 210 -9.46 3.43 -10.54
CA ALA A 210 -10.74 4.15 -10.52
C ALA A 210 -11.99 3.24 -10.63
N CYS A 211 -11.87 1.96 -10.30
CA CYS A 211 -12.93 0.97 -10.21
C CYS A 211 -13.22 0.59 -8.75
N LEU A 212 -14.46 0.21 -8.48
CA LEU A 212 -14.91 -0.21 -7.16
C LEU A 212 -15.11 -1.72 -7.14
N PHE A 213 -14.58 -2.38 -6.12
CA PHE A 213 -14.70 -3.82 -5.94
C PHE A 213 -15.28 -4.12 -4.55
N LYS A 214 -16.19 -5.09 -4.48
CA LYS A 214 -16.75 -5.61 -3.23
C LYS A 214 -16.64 -7.13 -3.24
N PHE A 215 -16.08 -7.69 -2.17
CA PHE A 215 -15.89 -9.13 -2.04
C PHE A 215 -15.56 -9.51 -0.60
N ASP A 216 -15.71 -10.79 -0.28
CA ASP A 216 -15.22 -11.38 0.97
C ASP A 216 -13.72 -11.74 0.81
N PHE A 217 -12.84 -11.01 1.51
CA PHE A 217 -11.40 -11.20 1.43
C PHE A 217 -10.92 -12.56 1.97
N SER A 218 -11.73 -13.24 2.80
CA SER A 218 -11.42 -14.60 3.26
C SER A 218 -11.71 -15.68 2.21
N LYS A 219 -12.37 -15.32 1.10
CA LYS A 219 -12.85 -16.25 0.07
C LYS A 219 -12.24 -16.02 -1.31
N VAL A 220 -11.50 -14.92 -1.52
CA VAL A 220 -10.92 -14.57 -2.82
C VAL A 220 -9.46 -14.18 -2.69
N PHE A 221 -8.67 -14.43 -3.74
CA PHE A 221 -7.32 -13.90 -3.81
C PHE A 221 -7.34 -12.43 -4.24
N TRP A 222 -6.74 -11.55 -3.43
CA TRP A 222 -6.56 -10.14 -3.76
C TRP A 222 -5.20 -9.62 -3.29
N ASN A 223 -4.52 -8.83 -4.13
CA ASN A 223 -3.25 -8.19 -3.79
C ASN A 223 -3.11 -6.81 -4.43
N SER A 224 -3.32 -5.75 -3.64
CA SER A 224 -3.21 -4.36 -4.11
C SER A 224 -1.83 -3.97 -4.65
N ARG A 225 -0.76 -4.72 -4.31
CA ARG A 225 0.60 -4.45 -4.82
C ARG A 225 0.75 -4.75 -6.32
N LEU A 226 -0.19 -5.49 -6.90
CA LEU A 226 -0.20 -5.80 -8.33
C LEU A 226 -0.87 -4.70 -9.16
N GLY A 227 -1.47 -3.68 -8.53
CA GLY A 227 -2.25 -2.65 -9.22
C GLY A 227 -1.50 -1.90 -10.32
N THR A 228 -0.21 -1.58 -10.13
CA THR A 228 0.61 -0.95 -11.18
C THR A 228 0.75 -1.85 -12.41
N GLU A 229 0.91 -3.16 -12.21
CA GLU A 229 1.03 -4.11 -13.32
C GLU A 229 -0.32 -4.35 -14.00
N HIS A 230 -1.41 -4.35 -13.22
CA HIS A 230 -2.77 -4.37 -13.75
C HIS A 230 -3.02 -3.17 -14.68
N GLU A 231 -2.72 -1.96 -14.20
CA GLU A 231 -2.88 -0.73 -14.95
C GLU A 231 -2.03 -0.74 -16.22
N ARG A 232 -0.75 -1.10 -16.12
CA ARG A 232 0.17 -1.20 -17.26
C ARG A 232 -0.37 -2.11 -18.38
N LEU A 233 -0.96 -3.25 -18.02
CA LEU A 233 -1.52 -4.16 -19.02
C LEU A 233 -2.81 -3.58 -19.62
N VAL A 234 -3.73 -3.10 -18.80
CA VAL A 234 -5.01 -2.51 -19.24
C VAL A 234 -4.78 -1.29 -20.13
N GLU A 235 -3.74 -0.49 -19.85
CA GLU A 235 -3.36 0.67 -20.66
C GLU A 235 -3.05 0.30 -22.11
N SER A 236 -2.50 -0.90 -22.35
CA SER A 236 -2.17 -1.38 -23.71
C SER A 236 -3.40 -1.68 -24.57
N PHE A 237 -4.56 -1.92 -23.96
CA PHE A 237 -5.79 -2.24 -24.67
C PHE A 237 -6.45 -1.01 -25.30
N ARG A 238 -7.14 -1.22 -26.42
CA ARG A 238 -7.85 -0.18 -27.17
C ARG A 238 -9.37 -0.44 -27.16
N PRO A 239 -10.20 0.62 -27.17
CA PRO A 239 -11.64 0.46 -27.29
C PRO A 239 -12.01 -0.42 -28.50
N GLY A 240 -12.93 -1.37 -28.31
CA GLY A 240 -13.39 -2.31 -29.33
C GLY A 240 -12.54 -3.57 -29.49
N GLU A 241 -11.42 -3.70 -28.75
CA GLU A 241 -10.70 -4.97 -28.67
C GLU A 241 -11.46 -6.00 -27.85
N ALA A 242 -11.13 -7.27 -28.07
CA ALA A 242 -11.71 -8.43 -27.40
C ALA A 242 -10.66 -9.10 -26.51
N VAL A 243 -10.99 -9.36 -25.24
CA VAL A 243 -10.09 -9.98 -24.26
C VAL A 243 -10.82 -11.10 -23.52
N CYS A 244 -10.15 -12.24 -23.35
CA CYS A 244 -10.59 -13.29 -22.44
C CYS A 244 -9.66 -13.31 -21.22
N ASP A 245 -10.20 -13.00 -20.04
CA ASP A 245 -9.50 -13.08 -18.77
C ASP A 245 -9.87 -14.41 -18.09
N VAL A 246 -8.97 -15.40 -18.18
CA VAL A 246 -9.26 -16.81 -17.86
C VAL A 246 -9.33 -17.09 -16.35
N MET A 247 -8.65 -16.27 -15.56
CA MET A 247 -8.57 -16.35 -14.10
C MET A 247 -8.74 -14.94 -13.53
N ALA A 248 -9.90 -14.36 -13.83
CA ALA A 248 -10.21 -12.96 -13.62
C ALA A 248 -10.29 -12.59 -12.14
N GLY A 249 -10.42 -13.54 -11.22
CA GLY A 249 -10.74 -13.25 -9.83
C GLY A 249 -11.99 -12.37 -9.74
N VAL A 250 -11.92 -11.28 -8.97
CA VAL A 250 -12.98 -10.27 -8.88
C VAL A 250 -12.91 -9.19 -9.99
N GLY A 251 -12.02 -9.36 -10.97
CA GLY A 251 -11.91 -8.56 -12.19
C GLY A 251 -10.98 -7.34 -12.15
N PRO A 252 -9.77 -7.38 -11.54
CA PRO A 252 -8.86 -6.23 -11.53
C PRO A 252 -8.37 -5.85 -12.93
N PHE A 253 -8.37 -6.77 -13.91
CA PHE A 253 -8.12 -6.45 -15.32
C PHE A 253 -9.42 -6.21 -16.10
N ALA A 254 -10.40 -7.11 -15.94
CA ALA A 254 -11.64 -7.09 -16.71
C ALA A 254 -12.46 -5.81 -16.52
N ILE A 255 -12.61 -5.33 -15.28
CA ILE A 255 -13.44 -4.17 -14.98
C ILE A 255 -12.82 -2.86 -15.50
N PRO A 256 -11.53 -2.56 -15.26
CA PRO A 256 -10.89 -1.40 -15.87
C PRO A 256 -10.86 -1.45 -17.41
N ALA A 257 -10.65 -2.63 -18.01
CA ALA A 257 -10.72 -2.80 -19.47
C ALA A 257 -12.13 -2.51 -20.02
N GLY A 258 -13.17 -3.01 -19.35
CA GLY A 258 -14.56 -2.68 -19.67
C GLY A 258 -14.85 -1.18 -19.63
N LYS A 259 -14.28 -0.44 -18.67
CA LYS A 259 -14.40 1.04 -18.63
C LYS A 259 -13.72 1.75 -19.80
N LYS A 260 -12.77 1.09 -20.48
CA LYS A 260 -12.15 1.58 -21.73
C LYS A 260 -12.94 1.17 -22.97
N GLY A 261 -14.08 0.50 -22.84
CA GLY A 261 -14.87 0.01 -23.97
C GLY A 261 -14.24 -1.21 -24.65
N VAL A 262 -13.46 -2.01 -23.92
CA VAL A 262 -12.92 -3.30 -24.38
C VAL A 262 -13.94 -4.37 -24.05
N PHE A 263 -14.26 -5.25 -24.99
CA PHE A 263 -15.12 -6.40 -24.74
C PHE A 263 -14.35 -7.49 -24.01
N VAL A 264 -14.76 -7.81 -22.78
CA VAL A 264 -14.07 -8.76 -21.92
C VAL A 264 -14.99 -9.90 -21.51
N TRP A 265 -14.55 -11.13 -21.70
CA TRP A 265 -15.09 -12.28 -20.98
C TRP A 265 -14.17 -12.62 -19.82
N GLY A 266 -14.65 -12.40 -18.61
CA GLY A 266 -13.92 -12.71 -17.37
C GLY A 266 -14.43 -14.02 -16.78
N ASN A 267 -13.54 -14.98 -16.59
CA ASN A 267 -13.81 -16.29 -16.03
C ASN A 267 -13.01 -16.49 -14.74
N ASP A 268 -13.61 -17.13 -13.74
CA ASP A 268 -12.85 -17.66 -12.61
C ASP A 268 -13.49 -18.96 -12.10
N LEU A 269 -12.66 -19.91 -11.66
CA LEU A 269 -13.14 -21.18 -11.14
C LEU A 269 -13.80 -21.01 -9.76
N ASN A 270 -13.39 -20.02 -8.99
CA ASN A 270 -13.91 -19.77 -7.65
C ASN A 270 -15.28 -19.05 -7.73
N PRO A 271 -16.37 -19.64 -7.22
CA PRO A 271 -17.70 -19.03 -7.26
C PRO A 271 -17.80 -17.71 -6.49
N HIS A 272 -16.95 -17.49 -5.47
CA HIS A 272 -16.87 -16.22 -4.76
C HIS A 272 -16.22 -15.12 -5.63
N CYS A 273 -15.21 -15.47 -6.42
CA CYS A 273 -14.63 -14.56 -7.42
C CYS A 273 -15.67 -14.19 -8.47
N PHE A 274 -16.40 -15.18 -9.00
CA PHE A 274 -17.48 -14.95 -9.95
C PHE A 274 -18.56 -14.00 -9.41
N THR A 275 -19.01 -14.21 -8.17
CA THR A 275 -19.98 -13.33 -7.51
C THR A 275 -19.42 -11.90 -7.38
N GLY A 276 -18.17 -11.76 -6.91
CA GLY A 276 -17.50 -10.46 -6.81
C GLY A 276 -17.32 -9.77 -8.16
N LEU A 277 -17.03 -10.53 -9.22
CA LEU A 277 -16.93 -10.02 -10.59
C LEU A 277 -18.28 -9.52 -11.09
N GLN A 278 -19.36 -10.27 -10.90
CA GLN A 278 -20.72 -9.84 -11.26
C GLN A 278 -21.12 -8.56 -10.54
N ASP A 279 -20.81 -8.44 -9.25
CA ASP A 279 -21.06 -7.23 -8.49
C ASP A 279 -20.20 -6.05 -8.98
N ALA A 280 -18.92 -6.29 -9.28
CA ALA A 280 -18.05 -5.28 -9.84
C ALA A 280 -18.54 -4.78 -11.22
N ILE A 281 -19.07 -5.66 -12.08
CA ILE A 281 -19.67 -5.30 -13.37
C ILE A 281 -20.81 -4.30 -13.17
N LYS A 282 -21.73 -4.59 -12.24
CA LYS A 282 -22.87 -3.74 -11.91
C LYS A 282 -22.43 -2.42 -11.29
N LEU A 283 -21.56 -2.46 -10.27
CA LEU A 283 -21.05 -1.29 -9.55
C LEU A 283 -20.33 -0.30 -10.47
N ASN A 284 -19.58 -0.82 -11.45
CA ASN A 284 -18.79 -0.02 -12.38
C ASN A 284 -19.51 0.32 -13.68
N LYS A 285 -20.73 -0.19 -13.88
CA LYS A 285 -21.57 0.04 -15.06
C LYS A 285 -20.89 -0.37 -16.37
N VAL A 286 -20.27 -1.56 -16.37
CA VAL A 286 -19.53 -2.10 -17.54
C VAL A 286 -20.21 -3.32 -18.16
N GLY A 287 -21.49 -3.57 -17.85
CA GLY A 287 -22.21 -4.77 -18.31
C GLY A 287 -22.40 -4.88 -19.83
N GLU A 288 -22.28 -3.78 -20.58
CA GLU A 288 -22.25 -3.81 -22.05
C GLU A 288 -20.94 -4.34 -22.62
N PHE A 289 -19.87 -4.33 -21.82
CA PHE A 289 -18.51 -4.67 -22.24
C PHE A 289 -17.98 -5.92 -21.55
N VAL A 290 -18.44 -6.23 -20.34
CA VAL A 290 -17.88 -7.32 -19.52
C VAL A 290 -18.95 -8.36 -19.23
N THR A 291 -18.64 -9.61 -19.55
CA THR A 291 -19.44 -10.79 -19.22
C THR A 291 -18.66 -11.70 -18.29
N ALA A 292 -19.31 -12.19 -17.24
CA ALA A 292 -18.70 -13.04 -16.23
C ALA A 292 -19.05 -14.53 -16.47
N PHE A 293 -18.10 -15.42 -16.22
CA PHE A 293 -18.22 -16.87 -16.30
C PHE A 293 -17.62 -17.52 -15.04
N CYS A 294 -18.12 -18.72 -14.71
CA CYS A 294 -17.67 -19.51 -13.56
C CYS A 294 -17.34 -20.93 -14.00
N GLU A 295 -16.24 -21.08 -14.72
CA GLU A 295 -15.82 -22.34 -15.34
C GLU A 295 -14.36 -22.67 -15.03
N ASP A 296 -14.00 -23.93 -15.23
CA ASP A 296 -12.60 -24.33 -15.30
C ASP A 296 -11.90 -23.63 -16.46
N GLY A 297 -10.81 -22.93 -16.16
CA GLY A 297 -10.09 -22.11 -17.12
C GLY A 297 -9.52 -22.88 -18.31
N HIS A 298 -9.18 -24.17 -18.15
CA HIS A 298 -8.72 -25.01 -19.25
C HIS A 298 -9.84 -25.35 -20.23
N THR A 299 -11.07 -25.44 -19.74
CA THR A 299 -12.26 -25.66 -20.57
C THR A 299 -12.65 -24.36 -21.26
N PHE A 300 -12.76 -23.28 -20.48
CA PHE A 300 -13.16 -21.96 -20.95
C PHE A 300 -12.30 -21.45 -22.12
N ILE A 301 -10.97 -21.53 -22.01
CA ILE A 301 -10.06 -20.92 -23.00
C ILE A 301 -10.12 -21.56 -24.40
N LYS A 302 -10.62 -22.80 -24.53
CA LYS A 302 -10.66 -23.53 -25.81
C LYS A 302 -11.58 -22.86 -26.83
N ASP A 303 -12.71 -22.35 -26.35
CA ASP A 303 -13.77 -21.81 -27.20
C ASP A 303 -14.05 -20.32 -26.95
N ALA A 304 -13.73 -19.79 -25.76
CA ALA A 304 -14.04 -18.41 -25.37
C ALA A 304 -13.54 -17.37 -26.38
N ALA A 305 -12.28 -17.47 -26.83
CA ALA A 305 -11.72 -16.49 -27.76
C ALA A 305 -12.42 -16.50 -29.13
N LYS A 306 -12.84 -17.68 -29.61
CA LYS A 306 -13.54 -17.82 -30.90
C LYS A 306 -14.97 -17.30 -30.80
N GLN A 307 -15.67 -17.68 -29.73
CA GLN A 307 -17.05 -17.27 -29.49
C GLN A 307 -17.13 -15.76 -29.29
N LEU A 308 -16.30 -15.19 -28.40
CA LEU A 308 -16.22 -13.76 -28.17
C LEU A 308 -15.94 -12.97 -29.46
N TRP A 309 -15.08 -13.50 -30.33
CA TRP A 309 -14.82 -12.86 -31.63
C TRP A 309 -16.04 -12.88 -32.57
N SER A 310 -16.85 -13.95 -32.52
CA SER A 310 -18.01 -14.14 -33.38
C SER A 310 -19.27 -13.40 -32.91
N GLU A 311 -19.46 -13.26 -31.61
CA GLU A 311 -20.70 -12.77 -30.99
C GLU A 311 -20.81 -11.23 -30.96
N GLN A 312 -19.77 -10.49 -31.34
CA GLN A 312 -19.76 -9.05 -31.13
C GLN A 312 -20.78 -8.26 -31.97
N ALA A 313 -21.80 -7.79 -31.24
CA ALA A 313 -22.69 -6.68 -31.57
C ALA A 313 -22.00 -5.33 -31.29
N VAL A 314 -22.54 -4.28 -31.89
CA VAL A 314 -22.04 -2.90 -31.75
C VAL A 314 -22.40 -2.36 -30.36
N ALA A 315 -21.41 -1.91 -29.59
CA ALA A 315 -21.64 -1.21 -28.32
C ALA A 315 -21.37 0.28 -28.46
N LYS A 316 -22.20 1.10 -27.79
CA LYS A 316 -22.02 2.55 -27.73
C LYS A 316 -21.15 2.87 -26.52
N VAL A 317 -20.03 3.56 -26.70
CA VAL A 317 -19.21 4.02 -25.56
C VAL A 317 -19.65 5.42 -25.16
N PRO A 318 -20.15 5.63 -23.93
CA PRO A 318 -20.42 6.96 -23.42
C PRO A 318 -19.09 7.71 -23.23
N GLN A 319 -18.94 8.87 -23.87
CA GLN A 319 -17.78 9.73 -23.65
C GLN A 319 -17.85 10.33 -22.24
N ARG A 320 -16.77 10.24 -21.45
CA ARG A 320 -16.68 10.92 -20.14
C ARG A 320 -16.71 12.43 -20.37
N GLY A 321 -17.80 13.08 -19.94
CA GLY A 321 -17.92 14.53 -19.92
C GLY A 321 -16.86 15.15 -19.00
N GLY A 322 -16.03 16.03 -19.55
CA GLY A 322 -15.13 16.87 -18.76
C GLY A 322 -15.89 17.80 -17.81
N SER A 323 -15.21 18.23 -16.75
CA SER A 323 -15.70 19.11 -15.68
C SER A 323 -16.67 20.19 -16.18
N ARG A 324 -17.82 20.30 -15.49
CA ARG A 324 -18.89 21.26 -15.75
C ARG A 324 -18.36 22.70 -15.71
N ARG A 325 -17.98 23.21 -16.87
CA ARG A 325 -18.21 24.59 -17.29
C ARG A 325 -18.23 24.57 -18.82
N SER A 326 -19.43 24.73 -19.37
CA SER A 326 -19.76 24.80 -20.81
C SER A 326 -19.26 23.63 -21.67
N ALA A 327 -20.11 22.62 -21.88
CA ALA A 327 -19.89 21.66 -22.96
C ALA A 327 -21.24 21.15 -23.49
N GLU A 328 -21.50 21.42 -24.77
CA GLU A 328 -22.48 20.65 -25.55
C GLU A 328 -22.19 19.16 -25.38
N LYS A 329 -23.26 18.36 -25.19
CA LYS A 329 -23.14 16.89 -25.18
C LYS A 329 -22.58 16.46 -26.54
N LYS A 330 -21.32 16.05 -26.58
CA LYS A 330 -20.78 15.32 -27.74
C LYS A 330 -21.56 14.00 -27.89
N PRO A 331 -21.93 13.60 -29.12
CA PRO A 331 -22.66 12.35 -29.36
C PRO A 331 -21.81 11.15 -28.94
N ASP A 332 -22.48 10.07 -28.53
CA ASP A 332 -21.85 8.80 -28.18
C ASP A 332 -21.02 8.27 -29.36
N VAL A 333 -19.84 7.73 -29.06
CA VAL A 333 -18.99 7.13 -30.08
C VAL A 333 -19.37 5.66 -30.19
N GLU A 334 -19.88 5.28 -31.35
CA GLU A 334 -20.11 3.90 -31.71
C GLU A 334 -18.74 3.20 -31.86
N VAL A 335 -18.51 2.15 -31.09
CA VAL A 335 -17.25 1.39 -31.18
C VAL A 335 -17.47 0.25 -32.17
N PRO A 336 -16.85 0.32 -33.37
CA PRO A 336 -17.01 -0.71 -34.38
C PRO A 336 -16.25 -1.97 -33.98
N ARG A 337 -16.66 -3.09 -34.58
CA ARG A 337 -16.01 -4.39 -34.46
C ARG A 337 -14.48 -4.30 -34.60
N PRO A 338 -13.71 -5.13 -33.87
CA PRO A 338 -12.26 -5.20 -34.05
C PRO A 338 -11.93 -5.57 -35.50
N ARG A 339 -11.07 -4.77 -36.16
CA ARG A 339 -10.63 -5.02 -37.53
C ARG A 339 -9.74 -6.27 -37.58
N LYS A 340 -9.97 -7.17 -38.55
CA LYS A 340 -9.03 -8.27 -38.86
C LYS A 340 -7.64 -7.67 -39.10
N ARG A 341 -6.68 -7.92 -38.21
CA ARG A 341 -5.26 -7.77 -38.56
C ARG A 341 -4.92 -8.91 -39.51
N THR A 342 -4.71 -8.60 -40.78
CA THR A 342 -4.07 -9.52 -41.73
C THR A 342 -2.73 -9.94 -41.15
N ALA A 343 -2.41 -11.24 -41.22
CA ALA A 343 -1.32 -11.93 -40.52
C ALA A 343 0.13 -11.48 -40.86
N ALA A 344 0.35 -10.25 -41.32
CA ALA A 344 1.68 -9.72 -41.65
C ALA A 344 2.36 -8.96 -40.49
N THR A 345 1.69 -8.79 -39.35
CA THR A 345 2.30 -8.30 -38.10
C THR A 345 1.73 -9.07 -36.92
N ALA A 346 1.97 -10.38 -36.90
CA ALA A 346 1.77 -11.20 -35.70
C ALA A 346 2.98 -11.02 -34.77
N ASN A 347 3.09 -9.82 -34.18
CA ASN A 347 3.86 -9.60 -32.96
C ASN A 347 2.96 -8.78 -32.03
N GLY A 348 2.31 -9.49 -31.09
CA GLY A 348 1.49 -8.89 -30.04
C GLY A 348 -0.01 -9.13 -30.19
N ALA A 349 -0.46 -10.30 -29.73
CA ALA A 349 -1.71 -10.54 -28.98
C ALA A 349 -1.90 -12.05 -28.81
N LEU A 350 -1.02 -12.66 -28.02
CA LEU A 350 -1.25 -14.00 -27.45
C LEU A 350 -0.50 -14.02 -26.11
N LEU A 351 -1.22 -14.08 -25.00
CA LEU A 351 -0.90 -14.84 -23.76
C LEU A 351 -1.82 -14.35 -22.63
N LEU A 352 -2.61 -15.20 -21.94
CA LEU A 352 -2.25 -16.28 -21.00
C LEU A 352 -1.18 -15.86 -20.00
N LEU A 353 -1.42 -15.97 -18.68
CA LEU A 353 -0.41 -16.56 -17.78
C LEU A 353 -0.93 -16.89 -16.38
N TRP A 354 -0.62 -18.13 -16.02
CA TRP A 354 -0.49 -18.72 -14.70
C TRP A 354 0.77 -18.17 -13.98
N THR A 355 0.75 -18.08 -12.66
CA THR A 355 1.95 -17.75 -11.86
C THR A 355 2.57 -18.99 -11.23
N LYS A 356 3.84 -19.28 -11.55
CA LYS A 356 4.83 -19.85 -10.62
C LYS A 356 6.25 -19.67 -11.19
N GLY A 357 7.03 -18.82 -10.53
CA GLY A 357 8.50 -18.84 -10.57
C GLY A 357 9.22 -18.16 -11.75
N GLY A 358 9.87 -17.03 -11.47
CA GLY A 358 11.14 -16.67 -12.11
C GLY A 358 11.09 -15.96 -13.46
N GLN A 359 11.52 -14.70 -13.48
CA GLN A 359 11.86 -13.93 -14.67
C GLN A 359 12.88 -14.66 -15.57
N ARG A 360 12.70 -14.53 -16.89
CA ARG A 360 13.77 -14.17 -17.85
C ARG A 360 13.15 -13.59 -19.13
N ARG A 361 13.43 -12.30 -19.40
CA ARG A 361 13.21 -11.67 -20.72
C ARG A 361 14.23 -12.22 -21.70
N ILE A 362 13.81 -12.54 -22.93
CA ILE A 362 14.71 -12.64 -24.09
C ILE A 362 14.23 -11.61 -25.12
N ARG A 363 15.12 -10.66 -25.45
CA ARG A 363 15.03 -9.77 -26.61
C ARG A 363 15.44 -10.56 -27.86
N GLU A 364 14.72 -10.40 -28.96
CA GLU A 364 15.21 -10.76 -30.30
C GLU A 364 16.12 -9.64 -30.83
N GLU A 365 17.34 -10.01 -31.24
CA GLU A 365 18.14 -9.25 -32.20
C GLU A 365 18.22 -10.06 -33.50
N GLN A 366 17.74 -9.48 -34.61
CA GLN A 366 17.99 -9.97 -35.96
C GLN A 366 19.26 -9.29 -36.50
N GLY A 367 20.24 -10.09 -36.96
CA GLY A 367 21.41 -9.56 -37.65
C GLY A 367 22.43 -10.60 -38.11
N ARG A 368 22.26 -11.08 -39.36
CA ARG A 368 23.30 -11.48 -40.34
C ARG A 368 24.49 -12.36 -39.89
N GLY A 369 24.43 -13.63 -40.30
CA GLY A 369 25.48 -14.41 -40.95
C GLY A 369 26.91 -14.43 -40.36
N ARG A 370 27.31 -15.57 -39.79
CA ARG A 370 28.54 -16.32 -40.13
C ARG A 370 28.59 -17.61 -39.32
N GLN A 371 29.04 -18.69 -39.97
CA GLN A 371 29.34 -19.98 -39.35
C GLN A 371 30.36 -19.81 -38.22
N GLY A 372 30.12 -20.52 -37.11
CA GLY A 372 31.07 -20.63 -36.01
C GLY A 372 30.54 -21.61 -34.96
N HIS A 373 31.08 -22.83 -34.98
CA HIS A 373 31.08 -23.73 -33.82
C HIS A 373 31.57 -22.99 -32.58
N LEU A 374 30.95 -23.21 -31.40
CA LEU A 374 31.67 -23.60 -30.17
C LEU A 374 30.72 -23.85 -28.97
N ARG A 375 30.84 -25.08 -28.43
CA ARG A 375 31.08 -25.45 -27.01
C ARG A 375 30.20 -24.86 -25.90
N THR A 376 29.41 -25.75 -25.31
CA THR A 376 28.94 -25.73 -23.92
C THR A 376 30.10 -25.82 -22.95
N THR A 377 30.19 -24.88 -22.00
CA THR A 377 30.99 -25.05 -20.77
C THR A 377 30.11 -24.75 -19.57
N GLU A 378 29.71 -25.82 -18.88
CA GLU A 378 29.29 -25.80 -17.48
C GLU A 378 30.50 -25.37 -16.64
N ARG A 379 30.28 -24.45 -15.69
CA ARG A 379 31.21 -24.22 -14.58
C ARG A 379 30.45 -24.47 -13.28
N GLU A 380 30.60 -25.69 -12.77
CA GLU A 380 30.55 -25.96 -11.34
C GLU A 380 31.68 -25.19 -10.65
N ALA A 381 31.37 -24.47 -9.57
CA ALA A 381 32.36 -23.99 -8.63
C ALA A 381 32.08 -24.65 -7.28
N ARG A 382 32.82 -25.73 -7.02
CA ARG A 382 33.09 -26.24 -5.67
C ARG A 382 34.09 -25.29 -4.99
N HIS A 383 33.85 -24.96 -3.74
CA HIS A 383 34.92 -24.55 -2.84
C HIS A 383 34.76 -25.29 -1.52
N ASP A 384 35.58 -26.33 -1.39
CA ASP A 384 36.02 -26.90 -0.12
C ASP A 384 36.90 -25.87 0.59
N GLY A 385 36.74 -25.78 1.91
CA GLY A 385 37.54 -24.96 2.80
C GLY A 385 37.45 -25.52 4.21
N ASP A 386 38.16 -26.62 4.40
CA ASP A 386 38.41 -27.34 5.65
C ASP A 386 39.09 -26.44 6.70
N THR A 387 38.56 -26.41 7.92
CA THR A 387 39.35 -26.15 9.14
C THR A 387 38.71 -26.86 10.34
N ARG A 388 39.24 -28.04 10.70
CA ARG A 388 39.27 -28.52 12.09
C ARG A 388 40.72 -28.61 12.55
N GLY A 389 41.02 -28.02 13.70
CA GLY A 389 42.35 -28.18 14.30
C GLY A 389 42.61 -27.36 15.56
N CYS A 390 41.73 -27.43 16.56
CA CYS A 390 42.10 -27.06 17.92
C CYS A 390 43.06 -28.11 18.51
N ARG A 391 44.28 -27.73 18.87
CA ARG A 391 44.98 -28.24 20.07
C ARG A 391 46.00 -27.23 20.58
N ALA A 392 45.91 -27.00 21.88
CA ALA A 392 46.68 -26.07 22.68
C ALA A 392 48.20 -26.35 22.69
N LYS A 393 49.01 -25.30 22.90
CA LYS A 393 49.77 -25.05 24.15
C LYS A 393 50.68 -23.82 24.01
N HIS A 394 50.63 -23.00 25.07
CA HIS A 394 51.45 -21.84 25.46
C HIS A 394 51.24 -20.50 24.76
#